data_AF-A0A7V4LY95-F1
#
_entry.id   AF-A0A7V4LY95-F1
#
_cell.length_a   1.000
_cell.length_b   1.000
_cell.length_c   1.000
_cell.angle_alpha   90.00
_cell.angle_beta   90.00
_cell.angle_gamma   90.00
#
_symmetry.space_group_name_H-M   'P 1'
#
loop_
_entity.id
_entity.type
_entity.pdbx_description
1 polymer ?
#
loop_
_entity_poly.entity_id
_entity_poly.type
_entity_poly.pdbx_seq_one_letter_code
_entity_poly.pdbx_strand_id
1 'polypeptide(L)'
;MAFSQDYYSAPQSLNVLRRVDSRAQFQTQTAWVNLNNGGGVQYAASYGIDSGAWGTQINYSSQSDANTASYRITLMDPVFIQTMKHWYGGHRAMQFRVSVSTNGFSDLTEIVAWTNTTGDGPFEYMIATNAMYIQMDFLGTTPAQYLILQEVRAFAGAGAQIPL
;
A
#
# COMPACT_ATOMS: atom_id res chain seq x y z
N MET A 1 29.86 14.27 -10.89
CA MET A 1 30.17 12.87 -10.52
C MET A 1 28.86 12.10 -10.58
N ALA A 2 28.74 11.11 -11.46
CA ALA A 2 27.63 10.17 -11.41
C ALA A 2 27.93 9.18 -10.29
N PHE A 3 27.08 9.11 -9.28
CA PHE A 3 27.14 8.04 -8.30
C PHE A 3 26.69 6.75 -9.01
N SER A 4 27.52 5.70 -9.00
CA SER A 4 27.05 4.38 -9.39
C SER A 4 26.10 3.90 -8.30
N GLN A 5 24.81 3.82 -8.62
CA GLN A 5 23.85 3.17 -7.75
C GLN A 5 24.06 1.67 -7.91
N ASP A 6 24.40 0.98 -6.83
CA ASP A 6 24.56 -0.48 -6.85
C ASP A 6 23.17 -1.13 -6.77
N TYR A 7 22.99 -2.25 -7.49
CA TYR A 7 21.74 -2.99 -7.56
C TYR A 7 21.96 -4.45 -7.18
N TYR A 8 20.93 -5.10 -6.66
CA TYR A 8 20.88 -6.56 -6.57
C TYR A 8 19.63 -7.12 -7.25
N SER A 9 19.76 -8.35 -7.76
CA SER A 9 18.64 -9.13 -8.29
C SER A 9 17.76 -9.64 -7.15
N ALA A 10 16.52 -9.17 -7.09
CA ALA A 10 15.59 -9.62 -6.07
C ALA A 10 14.92 -10.96 -6.41
N PRO A 11 14.72 -11.85 -5.42
CA PRO A 11 13.86 -13.01 -5.59
C PRO A 11 12.39 -12.56 -5.70
N GLN A 12 11.59 -13.31 -6.47
CA GLN A 12 10.16 -13.02 -6.66
C GLN A 12 9.33 -13.02 -5.36
N SER A 13 9.83 -13.65 -4.31
CA SER A 13 9.18 -13.70 -2.99
C SER A 13 9.52 -12.52 -2.09
N LEU A 14 10.42 -11.62 -2.50
CA LEU A 14 10.82 -10.47 -1.70
C LEU A 14 9.67 -9.45 -1.61
N ASN A 15 9.21 -9.17 -0.38
CA ASN A 15 8.30 -8.05 -0.13
C ASN A 15 9.09 -6.73 -0.12
N VAL A 16 8.99 -5.96 -1.21
CA VAL A 16 9.78 -4.72 -1.38
C VAL A 16 9.37 -3.60 -0.43
N LEU A 17 8.18 -3.67 0.16
CA LEU A 17 7.67 -2.67 1.12
C LEU A 17 8.40 -2.72 2.47
N ARG A 18 9.09 -3.83 2.77
CA ARG A 18 9.77 -4.05 4.06
C ARG A 18 11.27 -3.83 4.00
N ARG A 19 11.74 -3.13 2.96
CA ARG A 19 13.15 -2.83 2.84
C ARG A 19 13.60 -1.99 4.02
N VAL A 20 14.65 -2.48 4.66
CA VAL A 20 15.34 -1.78 5.72
C VAL A 20 16.70 -1.35 5.19
N ASP A 21 17.14 -0.15 5.56
CA ASP A 21 18.48 0.31 5.25
C ASP A 21 19.53 -0.43 6.10
N SER A 22 20.81 -0.09 5.89
CA SER A 22 21.93 -0.63 6.67
C SER A 22 21.86 -0.33 8.19
N ARG A 23 20.91 0.51 8.63
CA ARG A 23 20.64 0.85 10.04
C ARG A 23 19.33 0.23 10.54
N ALA A 24 18.78 -0.73 9.81
CA ALA A 24 17.51 -1.40 10.09
C ALA A 24 16.29 -0.47 10.13
N GLN A 25 16.35 0.72 9.51
CA GLN A 25 15.21 1.61 9.38
C GLN A 25 14.40 1.28 8.13
N PHE A 26 13.07 1.20 8.25
CA PHE A 26 12.20 1.04 7.09
C PHE A 26 12.43 2.21 6.12
N GLN A 27 12.82 1.87 4.89
CA GLN A 27 12.99 2.84 3.80
C GLN A 27 11.65 3.26 3.19
N THR A 28 10.58 2.56 3.56
CA THR A 28 9.23 2.81 3.08
C THR A 28 8.49 3.76 4.02
N GLN A 29 7.98 4.86 3.49
CA GLN A 29 7.10 5.77 4.21
C GLN A 29 5.64 5.43 3.90
N THR A 30 4.78 5.54 4.91
CA THR A 30 3.34 5.27 4.76
C THR A 30 2.52 6.35 5.43
N ALA A 31 1.36 6.66 4.85
CA ALA A 31 0.44 7.65 5.40
C ALA A 31 -1.02 7.35 5.02
N TRP A 32 -1.93 7.69 5.92
CA TRP A 32 -3.35 7.83 5.60
C TRP A 32 -3.64 9.29 5.24
N VAL A 33 -4.31 9.51 4.12
CA VAL A 33 -4.73 10.84 3.66
C VAL A 33 -6.14 10.78 3.08
N ASN A 34 -6.71 11.96 2.77
CA ASN A 34 -8.04 12.08 2.17
C ASN A 34 -9.16 11.38 2.96
N LEU A 35 -9.02 11.32 4.29
CA LEU A 35 -10.08 10.82 5.16
C LEU A 35 -11.21 11.86 5.19
N ASN A 36 -12.41 11.47 4.80
CA ASN A 36 -13.60 12.31 4.89
C ASN A 36 -14.42 12.01 6.15
N ASN A 37 -15.57 12.69 6.33
CA ASN A 37 -16.57 12.37 7.36
C ASN A 37 -16.00 12.24 8.79
N GLY A 38 -15.05 13.11 9.15
CA GLY A 38 -14.41 13.08 10.47
C GLY A 38 -13.50 11.87 10.70
N GLY A 39 -13.04 11.22 9.62
CA GLY A 39 -12.14 10.08 9.67
C GLY A 39 -10.81 10.41 10.33
N GLY A 40 -10.35 9.53 11.22
CA GLY A 40 -9.09 9.67 11.96
C GLY A 40 -8.31 8.37 12.00
N VAL A 41 -6.98 8.48 12.05
CA VAL A 41 -6.07 7.33 12.18
C VAL A 41 -6.06 6.86 13.63
N GLN A 42 -6.44 5.61 13.87
CA GLN A 42 -6.39 4.97 15.18
C GLN A 42 -5.09 4.22 15.38
N TYR A 43 -4.64 3.47 14.36
CA TYR A 43 -3.36 2.76 14.36
C TYR A 43 -2.52 3.20 13.18
N ALA A 44 -1.23 3.43 13.41
CA ALA A 44 -0.31 4.07 12.47
C ALA A 44 -0.30 3.37 11.11
N ALA A 45 -0.12 4.16 10.04
CA ALA A 45 -0.07 3.67 8.66
C ALA A 45 0.97 2.55 8.49
N SER A 46 2.12 2.65 9.16
CA SER A 46 3.22 1.69 9.07
C SER A 46 2.85 0.26 9.49
N TYR A 47 1.81 0.08 10.30
CA TYR A 47 1.34 -1.25 10.70
C TYR A 47 0.75 -2.03 9.53
N GLY A 48 0.35 -1.36 8.44
CA GLY A 48 -0.10 -2.04 7.23
C GLY A 48 1.00 -2.74 6.44
N ILE A 49 2.29 -2.59 6.79
CA ILE A 49 3.41 -3.22 6.09
C ILE A 49 4.41 -3.93 7.01
N ASP A 50 4.15 -3.95 8.33
CA ASP A 50 5.08 -4.44 9.34
C ASP A 50 4.92 -5.94 9.65
N SER A 51 3.97 -6.67 9.01
CA SER A 51 3.64 -8.09 9.24
C SER A 51 3.41 -8.40 10.72
N GLY A 52 3.06 -7.39 11.50
CA GLY A 52 2.68 -7.53 12.88
C GLY A 52 1.34 -8.24 13.00
N ALA A 53 1.00 -8.57 14.24
CA ALA A 53 -0.32 -9.11 14.56
C ALA A 53 -1.44 -8.07 14.34
N TRP A 54 -1.11 -6.79 14.32
CA TRP A 54 -2.06 -5.67 14.24
C TRP A 54 -1.97 -4.97 12.89
N GLY A 55 -3.10 -4.74 12.25
CA GLY A 55 -3.19 -3.91 11.04
C GLY A 55 -3.16 -2.41 11.35
N THR A 56 -2.99 -1.61 10.31
CA THR A 56 -3.31 -0.17 10.40
C THR A 56 -4.82 0.04 10.39
N GLN A 57 -5.30 1.07 11.08
CA GLN A 57 -6.73 1.31 11.27
C GLN A 57 -7.09 2.79 11.17
N ILE A 58 -8.19 3.04 10.48
CA ILE A 58 -8.88 4.34 10.46
C ILE A 58 -10.30 4.18 10.97
N ASN A 59 -10.79 5.19 11.70
CA ASN A 59 -12.14 5.25 12.25
C ASN A 59 -12.87 6.47 11.71
N TYR A 60 -14.13 6.31 11.32
CA TYR A 60 -15.05 7.37 10.94
C TYR A 60 -16.09 7.59 12.03
N SER A 61 -16.84 8.71 11.95
CA SER A 61 -17.92 9.01 12.88
C SER A 61 -19.09 8.02 12.81
N SER A 62 -19.27 7.38 11.65
CA SER A 62 -20.33 6.41 11.39
C SER A 62 -19.99 5.54 10.17
N GLN A 63 -20.61 4.37 10.07
CA GLN A 63 -20.55 3.55 8.86
C GLN A 63 -21.27 4.27 7.70
N SER A 64 -20.70 4.23 6.50
CA SER A 64 -21.27 4.85 5.31
C SER A 64 -20.60 4.28 4.06
N ASP A 65 -21.35 4.17 2.97
CA ASP A 65 -20.86 3.88 1.62
C ASP A 65 -20.07 5.04 0.99
N ALA A 66 -20.20 6.25 1.53
CA ALA A 66 -19.50 7.44 1.09
C ALA A 66 -18.18 7.71 1.84
N ASN A 67 -17.82 6.90 2.84
CA ASN A 67 -16.55 7.07 3.54
C ASN A 67 -15.37 6.81 2.58
N THR A 68 -14.36 7.68 2.59
CA THR A 68 -13.19 7.56 1.72
C THR A 68 -11.91 7.73 2.52
N ALA A 69 -10.88 6.96 2.15
CA ALA A 69 -9.51 7.20 2.56
C ALA A 69 -8.53 6.73 1.49
N SER A 70 -7.34 7.32 1.50
CA SER A 70 -6.22 6.90 0.67
C SER A 70 -5.06 6.47 1.55
N TYR A 71 -4.56 5.26 1.34
CA TYR A 71 -3.30 4.77 1.93
C TYR A 71 -2.17 4.98 0.94
N ARG A 72 -1.22 5.84 1.32
CA ARG A 72 -0.06 6.19 0.51
C ARG A 72 1.16 5.44 1.01
N ILE A 73 1.92 4.88 0.08
CA ILE A 73 3.19 4.19 0.31
C ILE A 73 4.22 4.86 -0.59
N THR A 74 5.37 5.25 -0.03
CA THR A 74 6.50 5.82 -0.78
C THR A 74 7.72 4.96 -0.54
N LEU A 75 8.28 4.40 -1.60
CA LEU A 75 9.57 3.72 -1.60
C LEU A 75 10.70 4.75 -1.71
N MET A 76 11.90 4.39 -1.26
CA MET A 76 13.08 5.25 -1.36
C MET A 76 13.50 5.48 -2.82
N ASP A 77 13.34 4.47 -3.66
CA ASP A 77 13.66 4.51 -5.08
C ASP A 77 12.54 3.82 -5.89
N PRO A 78 12.42 4.12 -7.20
CA PRO A 78 11.58 3.35 -8.10
C PRO A 78 11.99 1.87 -8.14
N VAL A 79 11.02 0.97 -7.97
CA VAL A 79 11.22 -0.48 -8.05
C VAL A 79 10.22 -1.08 -9.03
N PHE A 80 10.66 -2.04 -9.85
CA PHE A 80 9.75 -2.83 -10.68
C PHE A 80 8.94 -3.79 -9.81
N ILE A 81 7.64 -3.51 -9.66
CA ILE A 81 6.70 -4.33 -8.90
C ILE A 81 5.91 -5.19 -9.89
N GLN A 82 5.94 -6.50 -9.73
CA GLN A 82 5.17 -7.43 -10.55
C GLN A 82 3.77 -7.61 -9.99
N THR A 83 3.66 -7.91 -8.70
CA THR A 83 2.37 -8.16 -8.03
C THR A 83 2.27 -7.43 -6.71
N MET A 84 1.06 -7.07 -6.34
CA MET A 84 0.71 -6.58 -5.02
C MET A 84 -0.42 -7.39 -4.44
N LYS A 85 -0.40 -7.52 -3.10
CA LYS A 85 -1.44 -8.18 -2.32
C LYS A 85 -1.80 -7.33 -1.12
N HIS A 86 -3.06 -7.34 -0.73
CA HIS A 86 -3.46 -6.82 0.58
C HIS A 86 -4.51 -7.69 1.27
N TRP A 87 -4.62 -7.51 2.59
CA TRP A 87 -5.56 -8.19 3.47
C TRP A 87 -6.23 -7.17 4.38
N TYR A 88 -7.49 -7.43 4.72
CA TYR A 88 -8.20 -6.71 5.78
C TYR A 88 -8.19 -7.52 7.09
N GLY A 89 -8.46 -6.86 8.21
CA GLY A 89 -8.57 -7.46 9.54
C GLY A 89 -10.02 -7.60 10.02
N GLY A 90 -10.91 -8.17 9.19
CA GLY A 90 -12.35 -8.33 9.52
C GLY A 90 -13.22 -7.09 9.22
N HIS A 91 -12.62 -5.92 9.08
CA HIS A 91 -13.30 -4.65 8.78
C HIS A 91 -12.64 -3.99 7.56
N ARG A 92 -13.43 -3.75 6.53
CA ARG A 92 -12.93 -3.50 5.17
C ARG A 92 -13.64 -2.34 4.49
N ALA A 93 -13.02 -1.88 3.41
CA ALA A 93 -13.70 -1.03 2.46
C ALA A 93 -14.86 -1.77 1.79
N MET A 94 -15.72 -1.10 1.04
CA MET A 94 -16.61 -1.76 0.07
C MET A 94 -15.91 -1.96 -1.27
N GLN A 95 -15.08 -0.99 -1.65
CA GLN A 95 -14.31 -1.00 -2.88
C GLN A 95 -12.90 -0.47 -2.65
N PHE A 96 -11.98 -0.89 -3.51
CA PHE A 96 -10.63 -0.33 -3.55
C PHE A 96 -10.19 -0.05 -4.98
N ARG A 97 -9.22 0.86 -5.11
CA ARG A 97 -8.52 1.18 -6.36
C ARG A 97 -7.02 1.30 -6.04
N VAL A 98 -6.15 0.96 -6.99
CA VAL A 98 -4.70 1.14 -6.84
C VAL A 98 -4.12 1.91 -8.01
N SER A 99 -3.32 2.92 -7.69
CA SER A 99 -2.58 3.74 -8.65
C SER A 99 -1.12 3.87 -8.25
N VAL A 100 -0.23 4.02 -9.22
CA VAL A 100 1.22 4.12 -8.99
C VAL A 100 1.86 5.24 -9.80
N SER A 101 3.04 5.70 -9.38
CA SER A 101 3.88 6.66 -10.10
C SER A 101 5.34 6.50 -9.72
N THR A 102 6.24 6.95 -10.58
CA THR A 102 7.66 7.20 -10.23
C THR A 102 7.95 8.66 -9.89
N ASN A 103 7.02 9.58 -10.19
CA ASN A 103 7.26 11.03 -10.17
C ASN A 103 6.57 11.74 -9.00
N GLY A 104 5.51 11.15 -8.44
CA GLY A 104 4.81 11.68 -7.28
C GLY A 104 3.33 11.34 -7.23
N PHE A 105 2.66 11.68 -6.12
CA PHE A 105 1.22 11.44 -5.94
C PHE A 105 0.31 12.32 -6.82
N SER A 106 0.85 13.33 -7.50
CA SER A 106 0.09 14.15 -8.47
C SER A 106 0.10 13.58 -9.89
N ASP A 107 0.91 12.56 -10.15
CA ASP A 107 1.12 11.96 -11.48
C ASP A 107 0.88 10.44 -11.42
N LEU A 108 -0.23 10.06 -10.77
CA LEU A 108 -0.60 8.66 -10.57
C LEU A 108 -1.26 8.09 -11.81
N THR A 109 -0.81 6.91 -12.23
CA THR A 109 -1.47 6.08 -13.23
C THR A 109 -2.30 4.99 -12.54
N GLU A 110 -3.57 4.86 -12.91
CA GLU A 110 -4.44 3.79 -12.41
C GLU A 110 -3.96 2.42 -12.94
N ILE A 111 -3.83 1.45 -12.03
CA ILE A 111 -3.40 0.08 -12.35
C ILE A 111 -4.51 -0.93 -12.05
N VAL A 112 -5.25 -0.68 -10.96
CA VAL A 112 -6.42 -1.47 -10.58
C VAL A 112 -7.59 -0.51 -10.45
N ALA A 113 -8.58 -0.65 -11.34
CA ALA A 113 -9.83 0.10 -11.28
C ALA A 113 -10.63 -0.26 -10.02
N TRP A 114 -11.67 0.54 -9.71
CA TRP A 114 -12.56 0.28 -8.58
C TRP A 114 -13.08 -1.16 -8.58
N THR A 115 -12.65 -1.90 -7.56
CA THR A 115 -12.92 -3.33 -7.40
C THR A 115 -13.66 -3.56 -6.10
N ASN A 116 -14.75 -4.32 -6.15
CA ASN A 116 -15.52 -4.69 -4.96
C ASN A 116 -14.71 -5.64 -4.06
N THR A 117 -14.78 -5.42 -2.75
CA THR A 117 -14.16 -6.32 -1.76
C THR A 117 -15.16 -7.33 -1.21
N THR A 118 -14.83 -8.61 -1.30
CA THR A 118 -15.60 -9.70 -0.68
C THR A 118 -14.70 -10.52 0.24
N GLY A 119 -14.99 -10.53 1.54
CA GLY A 119 -14.13 -11.14 2.56
C GLY A 119 -12.88 -10.30 2.85
N ASP A 120 -11.92 -10.90 3.55
CA ASP A 120 -10.76 -10.19 4.13
C ASP A 120 -9.46 -10.39 3.33
N GLY A 121 -9.53 -11.00 2.15
CA GLY A 121 -8.39 -11.21 1.25
C GLY A 121 -7.73 -12.60 1.38
N PRO A 122 -6.58 -12.82 0.71
CA PRO A 122 -5.82 -11.84 -0.05
C PRO A 122 -6.58 -11.29 -1.27
N PHE A 123 -6.45 -9.98 -1.49
CA PHE A 123 -6.73 -9.35 -2.78
C PHE A 123 -5.42 -9.22 -3.53
N GLU A 124 -5.26 -9.97 -4.62
CA GLU A 124 -4.04 -10.02 -5.41
C GLU A 124 -4.26 -9.41 -6.81
N TYR A 125 -3.32 -8.60 -7.26
CA TYR A 125 -3.38 -7.93 -8.56
C TYR A 125 -1.98 -7.66 -9.12
N MET A 126 -1.92 -7.58 -10.46
CA MET A 126 -0.69 -7.31 -11.19
C MET A 126 -0.43 -5.80 -11.24
N ILE A 127 0.82 -5.41 -11.00
CA ILE A 127 1.31 -4.03 -11.20
C ILE A 127 2.14 -3.93 -12.48
N ALA A 128 3.10 -4.85 -12.65
CA ALA A 128 3.98 -4.99 -13.82
C ALA A 128 4.61 -3.67 -14.31
N THR A 129 5.00 -2.79 -13.39
CA THR A 129 5.62 -1.50 -13.73
C THR A 129 6.54 -1.00 -12.61
N ASN A 130 7.35 0.01 -12.91
CA ASN A 130 8.14 0.72 -11.91
C ASN A 130 7.22 1.62 -11.07
N ALA A 131 7.36 1.52 -9.75
CA ALA A 131 6.63 2.35 -8.81
C ALA A 131 7.56 2.84 -7.71
N MET A 132 7.38 4.10 -7.32
CA MET A 132 7.98 4.70 -6.12
C MET A 132 6.87 5.21 -5.19
N TYR A 133 5.83 5.80 -5.77
CA TYR A 133 4.64 6.29 -5.09
C TYR A 133 3.47 5.37 -5.42
N ILE A 134 2.86 4.77 -4.40
CA ILE A 134 1.72 3.87 -4.53
C ILE A 134 0.57 4.43 -3.70
N GLN A 135 -0.60 4.57 -4.29
CA GLN A 135 -1.82 4.99 -3.59
C GLN A 135 -2.87 3.89 -3.72
N MET A 136 -3.38 3.44 -2.58
CA MET A 136 -4.56 2.59 -2.47
C MET A 136 -5.71 3.47 -2.00
N ASP A 137 -6.73 3.65 -2.83
CA ASP A 137 -7.95 4.37 -2.46
C ASP A 137 -9.00 3.37 -2.00
N PHE A 138 -9.72 3.73 -0.94
CA PHE A 138 -10.78 2.92 -0.35
C PHE A 138 -12.08 3.72 -0.32
N LEU A 139 -13.18 3.06 -0.69
CA LEU A 139 -14.51 3.63 -0.69
C LEU A 139 -15.47 2.75 0.10
N GLY A 140 -16.26 3.40 0.96
CA GLY A 140 -17.27 2.82 1.81
C GLY A 140 -16.68 2.04 2.99
N THR A 141 -17.30 2.15 4.16
CA THR A 141 -17.03 1.27 5.31
C THR A 141 -18.36 0.71 5.79
N THR A 142 -18.82 -0.37 5.15
CA THR A 142 -19.99 -1.13 5.61
C THR A 142 -19.60 -2.60 5.74
N PRO A 143 -19.94 -3.26 6.85
CA PRO A 143 -20.91 -2.87 7.87
C PRO A 143 -20.30 -2.24 9.15
N ALA A 144 -19.13 -1.61 9.09
CA ALA A 144 -18.48 -1.02 10.28
C ALA A 144 -17.98 0.39 9.99
N GLN A 145 -17.94 1.26 11.00
CA GLN A 145 -17.44 2.63 10.87
C GLN A 145 -15.91 2.75 10.78
N TYR A 146 -15.19 1.64 10.63
CA TYR A 146 -13.74 1.61 10.60
C TYR A 146 -13.25 0.61 9.57
N LEU A 147 -12.03 0.86 9.09
CA LEU A 147 -11.31 0.03 8.13
C LEU A 147 -10.00 -0.42 8.77
N ILE A 148 -9.73 -1.71 8.70
CA ILE A 148 -8.48 -2.31 9.18
C ILE A 148 -7.77 -2.92 7.99
N LEU A 149 -6.68 -2.30 7.55
CA LEU A 149 -5.79 -2.86 6.54
C LEU A 149 -4.72 -3.66 7.29
N GLN A 150 -4.87 -4.99 7.29
CA GLN A 150 -4.04 -5.91 8.06
C GLN A 150 -2.62 -5.96 7.54
N GLU A 151 -2.47 -6.04 6.22
CA GLU A 151 -1.16 -6.20 5.59
C GLU A 151 -1.26 -5.80 4.11
N VAL A 152 -0.21 -5.15 3.61
CA VAL A 152 0.07 -4.91 2.20
C VAL A 152 1.44 -5.48 1.88
N ARG A 153 1.54 -6.18 0.76
CA ARG A 153 2.79 -6.73 0.24
C ARG A 153 2.93 -6.39 -1.22
N ALA A 154 4.15 -6.09 -1.64
CA ALA A 154 4.49 -5.87 -3.04
C ALA A 154 5.70 -6.73 -3.39
N PHE A 155 5.62 -7.46 -4.49
CA PHE A 155 6.62 -8.43 -4.90
C PHE A 155 7.26 -8.01 -6.23
N ALA A 156 8.58 -8.05 -6.26
CA ALA A 156 9.34 -7.75 -7.47
C ALA A 156 9.21 -8.87 -8.51
N GLY A 157 9.36 -8.53 -9.80
CA GLY A 157 9.44 -9.52 -10.87
C GLY A 157 10.73 -10.36 -10.78
N ALA A 158 10.76 -11.51 -11.48
CA ALA A 158 12.00 -12.29 -11.57
C ALA A 158 13.10 -11.44 -12.20
N GLY A 159 14.25 -11.35 -11.53
CA GLY A 159 15.40 -10.60 -12.03
C GLY A 159 15.26 -9.08 -11.94
N ALA A 160 14.20 -8.58 -11.31
CA ALA A 160 14.07 -7.16 -11.02
C ALA A 160 15.30 -6.69 -10.24
N GLN A 161 15.94 -5.65 -10.77
CA GLN A 161 17.05 -4.97 -10.11
C GLN A 161 16.45 -4.03 -9.09
N ILE A 162 16.96 -4.08 -7.86
CA ILE A 162 16.54 -3.14 -6.84
C ILE A 162 17.76 -2.45 -6.24
N PRO A 163 17.75 -1.10 -6.12
CA PRO A 163 18.84 -0.34 -5.52
C PRO A 163 19.24 -0.87 -4.14
N LEU A 164 20.54 -0.81 -3.83
CA LEU A 164 21.09 -1.08 -2.49
C LEU A 164 21.00 0.16 -1.58
#